data_AF-A0A9X4C8B3-F1
#
_entry.id   AF-A0A9X4C8B3-F1
#
_cell.length_a   1.000
_cell.length_b   1.000
_cell.length_c   1.000
_cell.angle_alpha   90.00
_cell.angle_beta   90.00
_cell.angle_gamma   90.00
#
_symmetry.space_group_name_H-M   'P 1'
#
loop_
_entity.id
_entity.type
_entity.pdbx_description
1 polymer ?
#
loop_
_entity_poly.entity_id
_entity_poly.type
_entity_poly.pdbx_seq_one_letter_code
_entity_poly.pdbx_strand_id
1 'polypeptide(L)'
;MLAELLPKPVYRHYRRHLGVSLQIGVGASEQENHEIIAAGFAAERFKLLSESGVYDAVALEKIMPVGTLNARLARRQRLNLDESDRLFRLAHVTAMAEALFGDVKKAQRWLSKPKQRFAKEQP
;
A
#
# COMPACT_ATOMS: atom_id res chain seq x y z
N MET A 1 -8.05 -6.36 17.27
CA MET A 1 -8.03 -6.34 15.79
C MET A 1 -8.36 -4.93 15.28
N LEU A 2 -7.83 -4.46 14.13
CA LEU A 2 -8.18 -3.11 13.61
C LEU A 2 -9.70 -2.88 13.43
N ALA A 3 -10.44 -3.95 13.15
CA ALA A 3 -11.90 -3.94 13.04
C ALA A 3 -12.61 -3.54 14.35
N GLU A 4 -11.96 -3.74 15.50
CA GLU A 4 -12.50 -3.42 16.83
C GLU A 4 -12.14 -2.00 17.27
N LEU A 5 -11.03 -1.46 16.75
CA LEU A 5 -10.51 -0.14 17.11
C LEU A 5 -11.14 1.00 16.30
N LEU A 6 -11.66 0.70 15.10
CA LEU A 6 -12.21 1.69 14.18
C LEU A 6 -13.73 1.64 14.13
N PRO A 7 -14.42 2.79 14.00
CA PRO A 7 -15.83 2.80 13.67
C PRO A 7 -16.08 1.99 12.39
N LYS A 8 -17.12 1.15 12.38
CA LYS A 8 -17.51 0.31 11.23
C LYS A 8 -17.44 1.01 9.86
N PRO A 9 -17.96 2.25 9.67
CA PRO A 9 -17.86 2.93 8.38
C PRO A 9 -16.41 3.25 7.97
N VAL A 10 -15.55 3.64 8.93
CA VAL A 10 -14.13 3.92 8.71
C VAL A 10 -13.39 2.64 8.35
N TYR A 11 -13.61 1.56 9.10
CA TYR A 11 -13.01 0.26 8.80
C TYR A 11 -13.39 -0.24 7.40
N ARG A 12 -14.67 -0.11 7.01
CA ARG A 12 -15.13 -0.47 5.66
C ARG A 12 -14.45 0.36 4.58
N HIS A 13 -14.27 1.66 4.81
CA HIS A 13 -13.58 2.54 3.87
C HIS A 13 -12.11 2.15 3.70
N TYR A 14 -11.41 1.89 4.81
CA TYR A 14 -10.05 1.35 4.83
C TYR A 14 -9.95 0.05 4.01
N ARG A 15 -10.81 -0.94 4.27
CA ARG A 15 -10.79 -2.22 3.56
C ARG A 15 -11.08 -2.07 2.07
N ARG A 16 -11.96 -1.13 1.69
CA ARG A 16 -12.25 -0.83 0.28
C ARG A 16 -11.03 -0.27 -0.44
N HIS A 17 -10.34 0.73 0.14
CA HIS A 17 -9.13 1.30 -0.47
C HIS A 17 -8.01 0.29 -0.58
N LEU A 18 -7.76 -0.47 0.48
CA LEU A 18 -6.75 -1.54 0.44
C LEU A 18 -7.07 -2.57 -0.64
N GLY A 19 -8.34 -2.97 -0.78
CA GLY A 19 -8.77 -3.89 -1.81
C GLY A 19 -8.63 -3.34 -3.23
N VAL A 20 -8.96 -2.06 -3.44
CA VAL A 20 -8.73 -1.38 -4.73
C VAL A 20 -7.24 -1.33 -5.04
N SER A 21 -6.38 -1.06 -4.06
CA SER A 21 -4.94 -0.88 -4.21
C SER A 21 -4.15 -2.17 -4.45
N LEU A 22 -4.49 -3.26 -3.77
CA LEU A 22 -3.72 -4.51 -3.85
C LEU A 22 -4.51 -5.71 -4.37
N GLN A 23 -5.74 -5.49 -4.82
CA GLN A 23 -6.66 -6.56 -5.25
C GLN A 23 -6.92 -7.60 -4.15
N ILE A 24 -6.89 -7.15 -2.90
CA ILE A 24 -7.23 -7.96 -1.71
C ILE A 24 -8.74 -7.91 -1.49
N GLY A 25 -9.36 -9.04 -1.16
CA GLY A 25 -10.79 -9.10 -0.86
C GLY A 25 -11.16 -8.21 0.33
N VAL A 26 -12.23 -7.42 0.23
CA VAL A 26 -12.66 -6.50 1.31
C VAL A 26 -12.90 -7.24 2.64
N GLY A 27 -13.31 -8.51 2.58
CA GLY A 27 -13.51 -9.39 3.75
C GLY A 27 -12.33 -10.27 4.13
N ALA A 28 -11.18 -10.19 3.45
CA ALA A 28 -10.03 -11.05 3.74
C ALA A 28 -9.52 -10.86 5.19
N SER A 29 -9.43 -11.96 5.91
CA SER A 29 -8.86 -12.07 7.25
C SER A 29 -7.39 -11.65 7.28
N GLU A 30 -6.86 -11.41 8.48
CA GLU A 30 -5.44 -11.10 8.66
C GLU A 30 -4.54 -12.25 8.15
N GLN A 31 -4.98 -13.50 8.34
CA GLN A 31 -4.30 -14.68 7.84
C GLN A 31 -4.29 -14.74 6.30
N GLU A 32 -5.43 -14.50 5.65
CA GLU A 32 -5.49 -14.43 4.18
C GLU A 32 -4.62 -13.29 3.63
N ASN A 33 -4.59 -12.13 4.30
CA ASN A 33 -3.68 -11.05 3.89
C ASN A 33 -2.21 -11.50 3.97
N HIS A 34 -1.83 -12.22 5.04
CA HIS A 34 -0.49 -12.77 5.19
C HIS A 34 -0.14 -13.75 4.07
N GLU A 35 -1.05 -14.66 3.73
CA GLU A 35 -0.87 -15.63 2.65
C GLU A 35 -0.73 -14.95 1.28
N ILE A 36 -1.52 -13.91 1.02
CA ILE A 36 -1.40 -13.11 -0.22
C ILE A 36 -0.04 -12.41 -0.29
N ILE A 37 0.43 -11.82 0.81
CA ILE A 37 1.75 -11.16 0.88
C ILE A 37 2.85 -12.20 0.65
N ALA A 38 2.74 -13.37 1.27
CA ALA A 38 3.72 -14.46 1.16
C ALA A 38 3.77 -15.06 -0.25
N ALA A 39 2.62 -15.16 -0.94
CA ALA A 39 2.55 -15.54 -2.35
C ALA A 39 3.16 -14.48 -3.30
N GLY A 40 3.45 -13.29 -2.78
CA GLY A 40 3.99 -12.15 -3.49
C GLY A 40 2.95 -11.45 -4.37
N PHE A 41 3.04 -10.14 -4.58
CA PHE A 41 2.15 -9.44 -5.53
C PHE A 41 2.66 -9.54 -6.98
N ALA A 42 1.76 -9.38 -7.95
CA ALA A 42 2.15 -9.33 -9.37
C ALA A 42 2.99 -8.07 -9.67
N ALA A 43 4.06 -8.18 -10.46
CA ALA A 43 4.89 -7.03 -10.84
C ALA A 43 4.11 -6.01 -11.68
N GLU A 44 3.15 -6.47 -12.49
CA GLU A 44 2.23 -5.63 -13.25
C GLU A 44 1.40 -4.75 -12.33
N ARG A 45 1.00 -5.27 -11.16
CA ARG A 45 0.25 -4.49 -10.17
C ARG A 45 1.11 -3.37 -9.59
N PHE A 46 2.36 -3.66 -9.26
CA PHE A 46 3.32 -2.65 -8.80
C PHE A 46 3.53 -1.57 -9.87
N LYS A 47 3.72 -1.97 -11.13
CA LYS A 47 3.85 -1.05 -12.26
C LYS A 47 2.65 -0.10 -12.38
N LEU A 48 1.42 -0.65 -12.38
CA LEU A 48 0.21 0.16 -12.43
C LEU A 48 0.13 1.17 -11.29
N LEU A 49 0.53 0.77 -10.08
CA LEU A 49 0.55 1.67 -8.92
C LEU A 49 1.60 2.77 -9.09
N SER A 50 2.78 2.46 -9.62
CA SER A 50 3.81 3.47 -9.92
C SER A 50 3.38 4.48 -10.98
N GLU A 51 2.66 4.04 -12.01
CA GLU A 51 2.18 4.91 -13.10
C GLU A 51 0.97 5.75 -12.67
N SER A 52 0.17 5.27 -11.70
CA SER A 52 -1.02 5.96 -11.22
C SER A 52 -0.74 7.22 -10.40
N GLY A 53 0.46 7.37 -9.84
CA GLY A 53 0.80 8.45 -8.92
C GLY A 53 0.04 8.43 -7.59
N VAL A 54 -0.63 7.32 -7.25
CA VAL A 54 -1.37 7.16 -5.98
C VAL A 54 -0.42 7.17 -4.79
N TYR A 55 0.78 6.62 -4.95
CA TYR A 55 1.83 6.61 -3.94
C TYR A 55 2.99 7.51 -4.30
N ASP A 56 3.74 7.92 -3.28
CA ASP A 56 4.96 8.67 -3.44
C ASP A 56 6.02 7.85 -4.22
N ALA A 57 6.64 8.50 -5.21
CA ALA A 57 7.59 7.84 -6.11
C ALA A 57 8.88 7.43 -5.37
N VAL A 58 9.33 8.21 -4.37
CA VAL A 58 10.50 7.88 -3.56
C VAL A 58 10.21 6.67 -2.67
N ALA A 59 9.00 6.59 -2.11
CA ALA A 59 8.57 5.41 -1.36
C ALA A 59 8.54 4.14 -2.24
N LEU A 60 8.06 4.24 -3.48
CA LEU A 60 8.06 3.11 -4.41
C LEU A 60 9.48 2.68 -4.83
N GLU A 61 10.37 3.63 -5.12
CA GLU A 61 11.76 3.34 -5.48
C GLU A 61 12.51 2.61 -4.33
N LYS A 62 12.18 2.92 -3.07
CA LYS A 62 12.70 2.20 -1.89
C LYS A 62 12.18 0.77 -1.76
N ILE A 63 11.03 0.45 -2.35
CA ILE A 63 10.50 -0.93 -2.37
C ILE A 63 11.18 -1.72 -3.48
N MET A 64 11.17 -1.18 -4.70
CA MET A 64 11.77 -1.82 -5.85
C MET A 64 12.22 -0.79 -6.87
N PRO A 65 13.53 -0.74 -7.20
CA PRO A 65 14.03 0.12 -8.26
C PRO A 65 13.43 -0.22 -9.63
N VAL A 66 13.29 0.78 -10.50
CA VAL A 66 12.73 0.61 -11.86
C VAL A 66 13.45 -0.47 -12.68
N GLY A 67 14.78 -0.58 -12.55
CA GLY A 67 15.56 -1.63 -13.23
C GLY A 67 15.15 -3.04 -12.80
N THR A 68 14.93 -3.25 -11.51
CA THR A 68 14.48 -4.53 -10.96
C THR A 68 13.03 -4.83 -11.36
N LEU A 69 12.16 -3.80 -11.40
CA LEU A 69 10.80 -3.93 -11.90
C LEU A 69 10.76 -4.41 -13.35
N ASN A 70 11.56 -3.78 -14.22
CA ASN A 70 11.66 -4.18 -15.63
C ASN A 70 12.15 -5.62 -15.80
N ALA A 71 13.16 -6.02 -15.02
CA ALA A 71 13.65 -7.39 -15.02
C ALA A 71 12.59 -8.41 -14.57
N ARG A 72 11.77 -8.06 -13.56
CA ARG A 72 10.67 -8.92 -13.10
C ARG A 72 9.57 -9.06 -14.14
N LEU A 73 9.15 -7.94 -14.76
CA LEU A 73 8.13 -7.95 -15.81
C LEU A 73 8.58 -8.80 -17.01
N ALA A 74 9.83 -8.64 -17.46
CA ALA A 74 10.38 -9.44 -18.55
C ALA A 74 10.37 -10.95 -18.24
N ARG A 75 10.60 -11.32 -16.97
CA ARG A 75 10.61 -12.71 -16.50
C ARG A 75 9.24 -13.20 -16.02
N ARG A 76 8.20 -12.35 -16.06
CA ARG A 76 6.87 -12.61 -15.47
C ARG A 76 6.94 -13.08 -14.01
N GLN A 77 7.86 -12.49 -13.25
CA GLN A 77 8.10 -12.82 -11.85
C GLN A 77 7.26 -11.94 -10.93
N ARG A 78 6.74 -12.55 -9.85
CA ARG A 78 6.08 -11.84 -8.76
C ARG A 78 7.11 -11.09 -7.90
N LEU A 79 6.63 -10.15 -7.10
CA LEU A 79 7.41 -9.56 -6.02
C LEU A 79 7.83 -10.64 -5.04
N ASN A 80 9.02 -10.48 -4.44
CA ASN A 80 9.41 -11.35 -3.33
C ASN A 80 8.65 -10.98 -2.04
N LEU A 81 8.86 -11.74 -0.98
CA LEU A 81 8.20 -11.53 0.31
C LEU A 81 8.47 -10.13 0.89
N ASP A 82 9.73 -9.67 0.92
CA ASP A 82 10.10 -8.37 1.49
C ASP A 82 9.47 -7.21 0.71
N GLU A 83 9.52 -7.27 -0.62
CA GLU A 83 8.91 -6.24 -1.48
C GLU A 83 7.39 -6.22 -1.35
N SER A 84 6.78 -7.40 -1.24
CA SER A 84 5.33 -7.53 -1.07
C SER A 84 4.89 -7.02 0.29
N ASP A 85 5.63 -7.32 1.35
CA ASP A 85 5.37 -6.80 2.69
C ASP A 85 5.49 -5.28 2.71
N ARG A 86 6.55 -4.71 2.12
CA ARG A 86 6.72 -3.24 2.04
C ARG A 86 5.63 -2.57 1.21
N LEU A 87 5.24 -3.16 0.07
CA LEU A 87 4.12 -2.68 -0.73
C LEU A 87 2.81 -2.73 0.05
N PHE A 88 2.58 -3.81 0.82
CA PHE A 88 1.44 -3.92 1.70
C PHE A 88 1.42 -2.82 2.76
N ARG A 89 2.55 -2.56 3.43
CA ARG A 89 2.65 -1.49 4.43
C ARG A 89 2.34 -0.10 3.85
N LEU A 90 2.86 0.20 2.66
CA LEU A 90 2.58 1.46 1.97
C LEU A 90 1.09 1.61 1.65
N ALA A 91 0.48 0.57 1.08
CA ALA A 91 -0.96 0.56 0.79
C ALA A 91 -1.81 0.63 2.07
N HIS A 92 -1.39 -0.07 3.12
CA HIS A 92 -2.05 -0.12 4.42
C HIS A 92 -2.13 1.26 5.07
N VAL A 93 -0.99 1.96 5.17
CA VAL A 93 -0.93 3.31 5.76
C VAL A 93 -1.72 4.30 4.89
N THR A 94 -1.62 4.20 3.57
CA THR A 94 -2.37 5.06 2.65
C THR A 94 -3.88 4.87 2.81
N ALA A 95 -4.37 3.64 2.75
CA ALA A 95 -5.78 3.32 2.92
C ALA A 95 -6.32 3.74 4.30
N MET A 96 -5.49 3.63 5.35
CA MET A 96 -5.84 4.07 6.70
C MET A 96 -5.97 5.60 6.76
N ALA A 97 -5.01 6.33 6.19
CA ALA A 97 -5.06 7.78 6.13
C ALA A 97 -6.30 8.24 5.37
N GLU A 98 -6.59 7.67 4.20
CA GLU A 98 -7.78 8.01 3.41
C GLU A 98 -9.08 7.76 4.18
N ALA A 99 -9.16 6.66 4.93
CA ALA A 99 -10.31 6.35 5.78
C ALA A 99 -10.50 7.32 6.94
N LEU A 100 -9.41 7.75 7.58
CA LEU A 100 -9.47 8.67 8.71
C LEU A 100 -9.72 10.12 8.29
N PHE A 101 -9.11 10.56 7.18
CA PHE A 101 -9.31 11.91 6.65
C PHE A 101 -10.64 12.06 5.89
N GLY A 102 -11.20 10.97 5.37
CA GLY A 102 -12.41 10.97 4.53
C GLY A 102 -12.23 11.68 3.18
N ASP A 103 -11.01 12.06 2.84
CA ASP A 103 -10.64 12.82 1.65
C ASP A 103 -9.23 12.42 1.20
N VAL A 104 -9.13 11.92 -0.03
CA VAL A 104 -7.89 11.41 -0.63
C VAL A 104 -6.82 12.52 -0.72
N LYS A 105 -7.19 13.74 -1.09
CA LYS A 105 -6.24 14.85 -1.23
C LYS A 105 -5.70 15.29 0.13
N LYS A 106 -6.53 15.27 1.18
CA LYS A 106 -6.08 15.56 2.55
C LYS A 106 -5.13 14.47 3.06
N ALA A 107 -5.47 13.20 2.83
CA ALA A 107 -4.63 12.06 3.19
C ALA A 107 -3.27 12.13 2.49
N GLN A 108 -3.25 12.28 1.16
CA GLN A 108 -2.01 12.40 0.38
C GLN A 108 -1.15 13.60 0.82
N ARG A 109 -1.77 14.77 1.06
CA ARG A 109 -1.08 15.95 1.58
C ARG A 109 -0.49 15.70 2.97
N TRP A 110 -1.18 14.94 3.82
CA TRP A 110 -0.66 14.59 5.13
C TRP A 110 0.51 13.61 5.01
N LEU A 111 0.42 12.59 4.15
CA LEU A 111 1.47 11.61 3.93
C LEU A 111 2.73 12.20 3.26
N SER A 112 2.59 13.22 2.41
CA SER A 112 3.76 13.80 1.72
C SER A 112 4.52 14.85 2.53
N LYS A 113 3.98 15.31 3.66
CA LYS A 113 4.61 16.37 4.45
C LYS A 113 5.53 15.81 5.53
N PRO A 114 6.74 16.36 5.71
CA PRO A 114 7.58 16.15 6.89
C PRO A 114 6.83 16.26 8.21
N LYS A 115 7.15 15.39 9.17
CA LYS A 115 6.65 15.48 10.55
C LYS A 115 7.81 15.61 11.52
N GLN A 116 7.66 16.52 12.49
CA GLN A 116 8.65 16.67 13.57
C GLN A 116 8.87 15.36 14.33
N ARG A 117 7.79 14.59 14.55
CA ARG A 117 7.83 13.28 15.21
C ARG A 117 8.72 12.26 14.47
N PHE A 118 8.94 12.45 13.17
CA PHE A 118 9.76 11.58 12.32
C PHE A 118 11.05 12.29 11.92
N ALA A 119 11.62 13.15 12.78
CA ALA A 119 12.85 13.90 12.50
C ALA A 119 12.82 14.69 11.17
N LYS A 120 11.65 15.23 10.80
CA LYS A 120 11.38 15.93 9.52
C LYS A 120 11.38 15.01 8.28
N GLU A 121 11.21 13.71 8.46
CA GLU A 121 10.85 12.79 7.38
C GLU A 121 9.32 12.72 7.21
N GLN A 122 8.92 12.19 6.06
CA GLN A 122 7.52 11.84 5.79
C GLN A 122 7.12 10.61 6.63
N PRO A 123 5.84 10.48 7.03
CA PRO A 123 5.30 9.26 7.63
C PRO A 123 5.60 8.01 6.82
#